data_AF-A0A0B0I9T1-F1
#
_entry.id   AF-A0A0B0I9T1-F1
#
_cell.length_a   1.000
_cell.length_b   1.000
_cell.length_c   1.000
_cell.angle_alpha   90.00
_cell.angle_beta   90.00
_cell.angle_gamma   90.00
#
_symmetry.space_group_name_H-M   'P 1'
#
loop_
_entity.id
_entity.type
_entity.pdbx_description
1 polymer ?
#
loop_
_entity_poly.entity_id
_entity_poly.type
_entity_poly.pdbx_seq_one_letter_code
_entity_poly.pdbx_strand_id
1 'polypeptide(L)'
;MKELVMEINYDRSRLLYLVLSIVAALLFMFGEGAFLFFLLSLVLLAKSKVEKADNQWLRISGVITYLLYFSYIAYQVAAWFYENFLG
;
A
#
# COMPACT_ATOMS: atom_id res chain seq x y z
N MET A 1 -4.94 -31.21 6.61
CA MET A 1 -4.07 -30.50 7.58
C MET A 1 -2.96 -29.68 6.93
N LYS A 2 -2.25 -30.16 5.90
CA LYS A 2 -1.22 -29.36 5.20
C LYS A 2 -1.78 -28.12 4.48
N GLU A 3 -2.98 -28.20 3.91
CA GLU A 3 -3.63 -27.07 3.21
C GLU A 3 -3.96 -25.90 4.14
N LEU A 4 -4.58 -26.18 5.30
CA LEU A 4 -4.90 -25.15 6.30
C LEU A 4 -3.66 -24.40 6.81
N VAL A 5 -2.53 -25.12 6.98
CA VAL A 5 -1.26 -24.53 7.42
C VAL A 5 -0.65 -23.64 6.34
N MET A 6 -0.82 -23.98 5.06
CA MET A 6 -0.38 -23.13 3.95
C MET A 6 -1.24 -21.86 3.86
N GLU A 7 -2.56 -21.98 3.96
CA GLU A 7 -3.50 -20.84 3.95
C GLU A 7 -3.20 -19.83 5.07
N ILE A 8 -2.97 -20.31 6.30
CA ILE A 8 -2.59 -19.46 7.44
C ILE A 8 -1.27 -18.70 7.18
N ASN A 9 -0.29 -19.33 6.52
CA ASN A 9 0.98 -18.68 6.19
C ASN A 9 0.85 -17.63 5.08
N TYR A 10 -0.09 -17.80 4.16
CA TYR A 10 -0.37 -16.78 3.15
C TYR A 10 -0.92 -15.51 3.80
N ASP A 11 -1.92 -15.59 4.68
CA ASP A 11 -2.49 -14.40 5.35
C ASP A 11 -1.48 -13.64 6.21
N ARG A 12 -0.59 -14.36 6.92
CA ARG A 12 0.51 -13.72 7.66
C ARG A 12 1.46 -12.96 6.76
N SER A 13 1.80 -13.54 5.61
CA SER A 13 2.65 -12.89 4.62
C SER A 13 1.98 -11.65 4.04
N ARG A 14 0.69 -11.73 3.70
CA ARG A 14 -0.13 -10.61 3.20
C ARG A 14 -0.13 -9.45 4.20
N LEU A 15 -0.38 -9.75 5.48
CA LEU A 15 -0.34 -8.77 6.57
C LEU A 15 1.05 -8.13 6.70
N LEU A 16 2.12 -8.92 6.64
CA LEU A 16 3.49 -8.39 6.71
C LEU A 16 3.76 -7.38 5.59
N TYR A 17 3.43 -7.72 4.34
CA TYR A 17 3.62 -6.81 3.20
C TYR A 17 2.78 -5.53 3.34
N LEU A 18 1.55 -5.63 3.85
CA LEU A 18 0.70 -4.47 4.11
C LEU A 18 1.29 -3.57 5.21
N VAL A 19 1.81 -4.14 6.30
CA VAL A 19 2.46 -3.37 7.36
C VAL A 19 3.71 -2.69 6.82
N LEU A 20 4.55 -3.41 6.06
CA LEU A 20 5.74 -2.84 5.45
C LEU A 20 5.41 -1.73 4.45
N SER A 21 4.31 -1.85 3.69
CA SER A 21 3.89 -0.77 2.78
C SER A 21 3.52 0.49 3.55
N ILE A 22 2.74 0.35 4.64
CA ILE A 22 2.35 1.47 5.49
C ILE A 22 3.58 2.13 6.13
N VAL A 23 4.51 1.35 6.66
CA VAL A 23 5.76 1.88 7.25
C VAL A 23 6.59 2.63 6.20
N ALA A 24 6.75 2.07 5.00
CA ALA A 24 7.45 2.74 3.92
C ALA A 24 6.77 4.06 3.51
N ALA A 25 5.44 4.10 3.46
CA ALA A 25 4.70 5.33 3.19
C ALA A 25 4.87 6.39 4.30
N LEU A 26 4.92 5.98 5.58
CA LEU A 26 5.21 6.89 6.68
C LEU A 26 6.64 7.44 6.57
N LEU A 27 7.63 6.60 6.27
CA LEU A 27 9.01 7.05 6.04
C LEU A 27 9.12 8.04 4.89
N PHE A 28 8.30 7.89 3.84
CA PHE A 28 8.17 8.88 2.78
C PHE A 28 7.67 10.24 3.28
N MET A 29 6.67 10.27 4.17
CA MET A 29 6.13 11.53 4.70
C MET A 29 7.12 12.30 5.59
N PHE A 30 8.03 11.61 6.27
CA PHE A 30 8.95 12.23 7.24
C PHE A 30 10.40 12.36 6.75
N GLY A 31 10.76 11.78 5.60
CA GLY A 31 12.14 11.81 5.09
C GLY A 31 12.33 12.83 3.96
N GLU A 32 13.33 13.70 4.09
CA GLU A 32 13.79 14.51 2.95
C GLU A 32 14.37 13.59 1.86
N GLY A 33 13.96 13.80 0.60
CA GLY A 33 14.42 12.98 -0.53
C GLY A 33 13.85 11.56 -0.59
N ALA A 34 12.77 11.27 0.15
CA ALA A 34 12.26 9.91 0.38
C ALA A 34 11.40 9.30 -0.76
N PHE A 35 11.51 9.78 -2.00
CA PHE A 35 10.72 9.24 -3.13
C PHE A 35 10.85 7.72 -3.31
N LEU A 36 12.04 7.18 -3.02
CA LEU A 36 12.29 5.72 -3.03
C LEU A 36 11.40 4.97 -2.03
N PHE A 37 11.09 5.55 -0.88
CA PHE A 37 10.19 4.95 0.11
C PHE A 37 8.74 4.94 -0.36
N PHE A 38 8.33 5.94 -1.15
CA PHE A 38 7.02 5.93 -1.80
C PHE A 38 6.94 4.84 -2.88
N LEU A 39 7.95 4.71 -3.73
CA LEU A 39 8.00 3.60 -4.70
C LEU A 39 7.97 2.23 -4.00
N LEU A 40 8.73 2.10 -2.91
CA LEU A 40 8.77 0.88 -2.11
C LEU A 40 7.40 0.56 -1.50
N SER A 41 6.68 1.56 -0.98
CA SER A 41 5.34 1.34 -0.40
C SER A 41 4.35 0.82 -1.44
N LEU A 42 4.36 1.37 -2.66
CA LEU A 42 3.52 0.90 -3.77
C LEU A 42 3.84 -0.55 -4.15
N VAL A 43 5.13 -0.89 -4.26
CA VAL A 43 5.58 -2.24 -4.60
C VAL A 43 5.14 -3.25 -3.52
N LEU A 44 5.33 -2.91 -2.24
CA LEU A 44 4.95 -3.77 -1.12
C LEU A 44 3.44 -3.98 -1.06
N LEU A 45 2.64 -2.93 -1.29
CA LEU A 45 1.19 -3.04 -1.34
C LEU A 45 0.74 -3.96 -2.48
N ALA A 46 1.29 -3.78 -3.69
CA ALA A 46 0.97 -4.64 -4.83
C ALA A 46 1.39 -6.11 -4.61
N LYS A 47 2.52 -6.34 -3.92
CA LYS A 47 2.98 -7.69 -3.56
C LYS A 47 2.16 -8.33 -2.44
N SER A 48 1.51 -7.51 -1.60
CA SER A 48 0.72 -8.00 -0.47
C SER A 48 -0.44 -8.90 -0.92
N LYS A 49 -1.02 -8.70 -2.12
CA LYS A 49 -2.20 -9.45 -2.61
C LYS A 49 -3.30 -9.58 -1.55
N VAL A 50 -3.48 -8.53 -0.76
CA VAL A 50 -4.38 -8.47 0.39
C VAL A 50 -5.85 -8.63 -0.01
N GLU A 51 -6.18 -8.34 -1.28
CA GLU A 51 -7.50 -8.60 -1.87
C GLU A 51 -7.87 -10.09 -1.88
N LYS A 52 -6.88 -10.98 -1.83
CA LYS A 52 -7.04 -12.44 -1.77
C LYS A 52 -6.96 -13.00 -0.34
N ALA A 53 -6.92 -12.14 0.68
CA ALA A 53 -6.90 -12.60 2.07
C ALA A 53 -8.22 -13.27 2.43
N ASP A 54 -8.16 -14.43 3.07
CA ASP A 54 -9.36 -15.15 3.52
C ASP A 54 -10.01 -14.43 4.71
N ASN A 55 -9.18 -13.82 5.56
CA ASN A 55 -9.65 -12.94 6.61
C ASN A 55 -10.28 -11.65 6.04
N GLN A 56 -11.58 -11.49 6.25
CA GLN A 56 -12.37 -10.35 5.79
C GLN A 56 -11.84 -9.01 6.32
N TRP A 57 -11.39 -8.94 7.58
CA TRP A 57 -10.83 -7.72 8.16
C TRP A 57 -9.55 -7.29 7.47
N LEU A 58 -8.68 -8.26 7.16
CA LEU A 58 -7.43 -8.01 6.44
C LEU A 58 -7.70 -7.52 5.02
N ARG A 59 -8.70 -8.11 4.35
CA ARG A 59 -9.12 -7.69 3.02
C ARG A 59 -9.62 -6.25 3.03
N ILE A 60 -10.47 -5.88 3.99
CA ILE A 60 -11.01 -4.52 4.13
C ILE A 60 -9.89 -3.51 4.38
N SER A 61 -8.98 -3.78 5.32
CA SER A 61 -7.86 -2.86 5.63
C SER A 61 -6.94 -2.67 4.43
N GLY A 62 -6.69 -3.74 3.68
CA GLY A 62 -5.99 -3.71 2.40
C GLY A 62 -6.65 -2.80 1.36
N VAL A 63 -7.95 -2.97 1.15
CA VAL A 63 -8.73 -2.15 0.20
C VAL A 63 -8.72 -0.67 0.59
N ILE A 64 -8.89 -0.36 1.89
CA ILE A 64 -8.81 1.03 2.38
C ILE A 64 -7.43 1.62 2.07
N THR A 65 -6.37 0.85 2.28
CA THR A 65 -4.98 1.28 1.99
C THR A 65 -4.79 1.59 0.50
N TYR A 66 -5.37 0.77 -0.40
CA TYR A 66 -5.37 1.06 -1.84
C TYR A 66 -6.07 2.38 -2.17
N LEU A 67 -7.25 2.63 -1.60
CA LEU A 67 -8.01 3.85 -1.87
C LEU A 67 -7.23 5.09 -1.42
N LEU A 68 -6.57 5.03 -0.25
CA LEU A 68 -5.75 6.12 0.25
C LEU A 68 -4.57 6.42 -0.68
N TYR A 69 -3.85 5.40 -1.14
CA TYR A 69 -2.72 5.59 -2.05
C TYR A 69 -3.17 6.16 -3.40
N PHE A 70 -4.27 5.65 -3.95
CA PHE A 70 -4.80 6.13 -5.22
C PHE A 70 -5.25 7.59 -5.12
N SER A 71 -5.95 7.94 -4.04
CA SER A 71 -6.39 9.31 -3.78
C SER A 71 -5.21 10.27 -3.65
N TYR A 72 -4.15 9.86 -2.96
CA TYR A 72 -2.93 10.65 -2.82
C TYR A 72 -2.24 10.89 -4.17
N ILE A 73 -2.07 9.84 -4.99
CA ILE A 73 -1.47 9.97 -6.32
C ILE A 73 -2.31 10.91 -7.19
N ALA A 74 -3.63 10.74 -7.20
CA ALA A 74 -4.54 11.59 -7.96
C ALA A 74 -4.41 13.07 -7.55
N TYR A 75 -4.33 13.35 -6.25
CA TYR A 75 -4.09 14.68 -5.73
C TYR A 75 -2.76 15.26 -6.22
N GLN A 76 -1.66 14.51 -6.11
CA GLN A 76 -0.35 14.99 -6.54
C GLN A 76 -0.29 15.28 -8.05
N VAL A 77 -0.92 14.44 -8.86
CA VAL A 77 -1.04 14.67 -10.32
C VAL A 77 -1.87 15.92 -10.61
N ALA A 78 -2.98 16.12 -9.91
CA ALA A 78 -3.83 17.30 -10.08
C ALA A 78 -3.11 18.60 -9.65
N ALA A 79 -2.38 18.58 -8.53
CA ALA A 79 -1.58 19.71 -8.06
C ALA A 79 -0.49 20.08 -9.07
N TRP A 80 0.27 19.09 -9.55
CA TRP A 80 1.28 19.30 -10.58
C TRP A 80 0.67 19.89 -11.87
N PHE A 81 -0.49 19.37 -12.32
CA PHE A 81 -1.16 19.89 -13.50
C PHE A 81 -1.61 21.35 -13.32
N TYR A 82 -2.16 21.68 -12.15
CA TYR A 82 -2.55 23.04 -11.82
C TYR A 82 -1.35 24.00 -11.88
N GLU A 83 -0.23 23.66 -11.24
CA GLU A 83 0.98 24.49 -11.20
C GLU A 83 1.65 24.71 -12.57
N ASN A 84 1.53 23.77 -13.51
CA ASN A 84 2.23 23.84 -14.79
C ASN A 84 1.38 24.39 -15.94
N PHE A 85 0.05 24.36 -15.82
CA PHE A 85 -0.85 24.69 -16.93
C PHE A 85 -1.92 25.75 -16.59
N LEU A 86 -2.25 25.99 -15.32
CA LEU A 86 -3.37 26.85 -14.91
C LEU A 86 -2.98 27.96 -13.93
N GLY A 87 -1.93 27.77 -13.14
CA GLY A 87 -1.33 28.77 -12.23
C GLY A 87 -0.19 29.53 -12.87
#